data_AF-A0A836X5N7-F1
#
_entry.id   AF-A0A836X5N7-F1
#
_cell.length_a   1.000
_cell.length_b   1.000
_cell.length_c   1.000
_cell.angle_alpha   90.00
_cell.angle_beta   90.00
_cell.angle_gamma   90.00
#
_symmetry.space_group_name_H-M   'P 1'
#
loop_
_entity.id
_entity.type
_entity.pdbx_description
1 polymer ?
#
loop_
_entity_poly.entity_id
_entity_poly.type
_entity_poly.pdbx_seq_one_letter_code
_entity_poly.pdbx_strand_id
1 'polypeptide(L)'
;MSQEKIKNIIEAALMVSVKPLNVAKILSLFETDQTLELERDDILTAVKSLQEDYEERGIELSEVASGYRFQARDEYAEWVNHLFDERPPRYSRALLETLAIIAYRQPITRGEIEEIRGVSVSSTIVKTLQEREWVKVVGHRDVPGKPSLLATTKMFLDYFNLKKLSDLPALEDIKDFDSINPDLFEELEGEAKAAETEDKNAETDSDENPNVVDGNIEAVDEVENAEASTIEEQDDANSSDEDSVDGDSEEGIDEELAAVAIESEEGESEEIKSEEIESEEEADDEVSNVVPISN
;
A
#
# COMPACT_ATOMS: atom_id res chain seq x y z
N MET A 1 -3.22 -12.24 -32.30
CA MET A 1 -2.02 -11.35 -32.30
C MET A 1 -0.76 -12.20 -32.12
N SER A 2 0.44 -11.68 -32.42
CA SER A 2 1.69 -12.36 -32.04
C SER A 2 1.94 -12.22 -30.54
N GLN A 3 2.62 -13.22 -29.94
CA GLN A 3 3.05 -13.19 -28.53
C GLN A 3 3.88 -11.95 -28.21
N GLU A 4 4.74 -11.53 -29.14
CA GLU A 4 5.53 -10.30 -29.02
C GLU A 4 4.66 -9.04 -28.92
N LYS A 5 3.55 -8.97 -29.67
CA LYS A 5 2.64 -7.81 -29.59
C LYS A 5 1.89 -7.76 -28.27
N ILE A 6 1.48 -8.92 -27.72
CA ILE A 6 0.88 -9.02 -26.39
C ILE A 6 1.86 -8.52 -25.34
N LYS A 7 3.11 -9.00 -25.40
CA LYS A 7 4.19 -8.58 -24.53
C LYS A 7 4.39 -7.06 -24.53
N ASN A 8 4.49 -6.44 -25.70
CA ASN A 8 4.67 -4.99 -25.84
C ASN A 8 3.48 -4.19 -25.30
N ILE A 9 2.25 -4.70 -25.43
CA ILE A 9 1.05 -4.06 -24.86
C ILE A 9 1.10 -4.10 -23.33
N ILE A 10 1.46 -5.25 -22.76
CA ILE A 10 1.61 -5.42 -21.30
C ILE A 10 2.70 -4.50 -20.77
N GLU A 11 3.85 -4.46 -21.43
CA GLU A 11 4.96 -3.56 -21.10
C GLU A 11 4.51 -2.10 -21.09
N ALA A 12 3.85 -1.64 -22.16
CA ALA A 12 3.34 -0.28 -22.26
C ALA A 12 2.31 0.03 -21.16
N ALA A 13 1.40 -0.91 -20.86
CA ALA A 13 0.41 -0.74 -19.81
C ALA A 13 1.04 -0.62 -18.41
N LEU A 14 2.03 -1.47 -18.11
CA LEU A 14 2.75 -1.43 -16.83
C LEU A 14 3.63 -0.19 -16.68
N MET A 15 4.22 0.30 -17.78
CA MET A 15 5.06 1.50 -17.78
C MET A 15 4.26 2.78 -17.51
N VAL A 16 3.02 2.85 -18.01
CA VAL A 16 2.15 4.03 -17.84
C VAL A 16 1.32 3.97 -16.55
N SER A 17 1.13 2.77 -15.98
CA SER A 17 0.32 2.60 -14.77
C SER A 17 1.02 3.17 -13.54
N VAL A 18 0.29 3.96 -12.76
CA VAL A 18 0.74 4.49 -11.46
C VAL A 18 0.65 3.42 -10.36
N LYS A 19 -0.25 2.44 -10.50
CA LYS A 19 -0.49 1.37 -9.52
C LYS A 19 -0.10 0.00 -10.08
N PRO A 20 0.26 -0.98 -9.24
CA PRO A 20 0.46 -2.35 -9.69
C PRO A 20 -0.77 -2.88 -10.42
N LEU A 21 -0.54 -3.64 -11.51
CA LEU A 21 -1.60 -4.25 -12.29
C LEU A 21 -1.66 -5.76 -12.02
N ASN A 22 -2.79 -6.24 -11.53
CA ASN A 22 -3.01 -7.68 -11.40
C ASN A 22 -3.32 -8.32 -12.77
N VAL A 23 -3.17 -9.64 -12.84
CA VAL A 23 -3.36 -10.41 -14.08
C VAL A 23 -4.76 -10.21 -14.67
N ALA A 24 -5.81 -10.17 -13.84
CA ALA A 24 -7.17 -9.94 -14.31
C ALA A 24 -7.33 -8.56 -14.98
N LYS A 25 -6.70 -7.52 -14.42
CA LYS A 25 -6.73 -6.19 -14.99
C LYS A 25 -5.95 -6.11 -16.30
N ILE A 26 -4.79 -6.78 -16.38
CA ILE A 26 -4.02 -6.88 -17.62
C ILE A 26 -4.84 -7.61 -18.69
N LEU A 27 -5.50 -8.72 -18.35
CA LEU A 27 -6.35 -9.47 -19.26
C LEU A 27 -7.49 -8.61 -19.81
N SER A 28 -8.11 -7.78 -18.97
CA SER A 28 -9.20 -6.88 -19.38
C SER A 28 -8.81 -5.86 -20.46
N LEU A 29 -7.51 -5.59 -20.65
CA LEU A 29 -7.02 -4.70 -21.72
C LEU A 29 -7.26 -5.29 -23.12
N PHE A 30 -7.38 -6.61 -23.21
CA PHE A 30 -7.51 -7.35 -24.46
C PHE A 30 -8.97 -7.68 -24.81
N GLU A 31 -9.91 -7.54 -23.86
CA GLU A 31 -11.34 -7.81 -24.06
C GLU A 31 -11.99 -6.92 -25.15
N THR A 32 -11.35 -5.79 -25.49
CA THR A 32 -11.83 -4.90 -26.56
C THR A 32 -11.67 -5.53 -27.95
N ASP A 33 -10.73 -6.47 -28.12
CA ASP A 33 -10.51 -7.19 -29.36
C ASP A 33 -11.20 -8.55 -29.31
N GLN A 34 -12.44 -8.61 -29.81
CA GLN A 34 -13.27 -9.83 -29.83
C GLN A 34 -12.66 -10.99 -30.65
N THR A 35 -11.54 -10.77 -31.34
CA THR A 35 -10.83 -11.81 -32.09
C THR A 35 -9.75 -12.52 -31.28
N LEU A 36 -9.50 -12.07 -30.05
CA LEU A 36 -8.49 -12.60 -29.15
C LEU A 36 -9.13 -13.34 -27.97
N GLU A 37 -9.01 -14.66 -28.00
CA GLU A 37 -9.20 -15.50 -26.81
C GLU A 37 -7.84 -15.59 -26.12
N LEU A 38 -7.62 -14.76 -25.11
CA LEU A 38 -6.46 -14.84 -24.24
C LEU A 38 -6.89 -15.42 -22.90
N GLU A 39 -6.06 -16.29 -22.35
CA GLU A 39 -6.25 -16.84 -21.02
C GLU A 39 -5.25 -16.25 -20.04
N ARG A 40 -5.49 -16.53 -18.75
CA ARG A 40 -4.60 -16.12 -17.66
C ARG A 40 -3.16 -16.57 -17.89
N ASP A 41 -2.97 -17.78 -18.42
CA ASP A 41 -1.65 -18.39 -18.62
C ASP A 41 -0.86 -17.70 -19.73
N ASP A 42 -1.53 -17.15 -20.75
CA ASP A 42 -0.87 -16.34 -21.79
C ASP A 42 -0.27 -15.08 -21.19
N ILE A 43 -1.01 -14.41 -20.30
CA ILE A 43 -0.54 -13.21 -19.60
C ILE A 43 0.65 -13.53 -18.70
N LEU A 44 0.57 -14.61 -17.93
CA LEU A 44 1.67 -15.06 -17.06
C LEU A 44 2.93 -15.39 -17.87
N THR A 45 2.76 -16.04 -19.02
CA THR A 45 3.86 -16.36 -19.94
C THR A 45 4.52 -15.10 -20.49
N ALA A 46 3.71 -14.12 -20.92
CA ALA A 46 4.22 -12.85 -21.43
C ALA A 46 4.91 -12.01 -20.34
N VAL A 47 4.36 -11.98 -19.12
CA VAL A 47 4.97 -11.31 -17.96
C VAL A 47 6.31 -11.94 -17.60
N LYS A 48 6.39 -13.28 -17.59
CA LYS A 48 7.65 -13.98 -17.33
C LYS A 48 8.71 -13.65 -18.40
N SER A 49 8.33 -13.66 -19.67
CA SER A 49 9.23 -13.25 -20.75
C SER A 49 9.70 -11.80 -20.59
N LEU A 50 8.85 -10.88 -20.12
CA LEU A 50 9.28 -9.51 -19.80
C LEU A 50 10.27 -9.46 -18.64
N GLN A 51 10.07 -10.26 -17.59
CA GLN A 51 11.02 -10.31 -16.48
C GLN A 51 12.41 -10.72 -16.95
N GLU A 52 12.50 -11.72 -17.83
CA GLU A 52 13.75 -12.18 -18.45
C GLU A 52 14.39 -11.08 -19.32
N ASP A 53 13.61 -10.37 -20.14
CA ASP A 53 14.12 -9.27 -20.99
C ASP A 53 14.71 -8.08 -20.19
N TYR A 54 14.31 -7.95 -18.93
CA TYR A 54 14.69 -6.87 -18.00
C TYR A 54 15.70 -7.31 -16.94
N GLU A 55 16.20 -8.55 -16.98
CA GLU A 55 17.13 -9.08 -15.98
C GLU A 55 18.42 -8.25 -15.87
N GLU A 56 19.02 -7.87 -17.00
CA GLU A 56 20.28 -7.09 -17.04
C GLU A 56 20.07 -5.55 -17.08
N ARG A 57 18.83 -5.07 -16.90
CA ARG A 57 18.48 -3.64 -17.01
C ARG A 57 18.40 -2.96 -15.64
N GLY A 58 18.49 -1.63 -15.64
CA GLY A 58 18.38 -0.81 -14.41
C GLY A 58 16.98 -0.75 -13.78
N ILE A 59 15.97 -1.24 -14.50
CA ILE A 59 14.60 -1.41 -14.01
C ILE A 59 14.21 -2.87 -14.10
N GLU A 60 13.32 -3.29 -13.22
CA GLU A 60 12.82 -4.66 -13.16
C GLU A 60 11.29 -4.69 -13.09
N LEU A 61 10.72 -5.78 -13.56
CA LEU A 61 9.31 -6.09 -13.41
C LEU A 61 9.10 -6.91 -12.14
N SER A 62 8.67 -6.25 -11.07
CA SER A 62 8.45 -6.85 -9.76
C SER A 62 6.98 -7.22 -9.56
N GLU A 63 6.75 -8.31 -8.81
CA GLU A 63 5.43 -8.75 -8.39
C GLU A 63 5.24 -8.43 -6.90
N VAL A 64 4.17 -7.71 -6.59
CA VAL A 64 3.72 -7.34 -5.26
C VAL A 64 2.30 -7.84 -4.99
N ALA A 65 1.80 -7.69 -3.77
CA ALA A 65 0.49 -8.21 -3.36
C ALA A 65 -0.69 -7.74 -4.23
N SER A 66 -0.61 -6.53 -4.80
CA SER A 66 -1.63 -5.98 -5.70
C SER A 66 -1.41 -6.30 -7.19
N GLY A 67 -0.27 -6.87 -7.59
CA GLY A 67 0.02 -7.24 -8.98
C GLY A 67 1.46 -6.93 -9.39
N TYR A 68 1.66 -6.64 -10.67
CA TYR A 68 2.98 -6.37 -11.25
C TYR A 68 3.22 -4.87 -11.44
N ARG A 69 4.46 -4.41 -11.27
CA ARG A 69 4.90 -3.04 -11.59
C ARG A 69 6.35 -3.00 -12.05
N PHE A 70 6.69 -1.98 -12.84
CA PHE A 70 8.10 -1.63 -13.05
C PHE A 70 8.62 -0.79 -11.88
N GLN A 71 9.85 -1.07 -11.46
CA GLN A 71 10.58 -0.28 -10.47
C GLN A 71 12.08 -0.27 -10.79
N ALA A 72 12.82 0.69 -10.26
CA ALA A 72 14.28 0.68 -10.33
C ALA A 72 14.83 -0.45 -9.45
N ARG A 73 15.95 -1.07 -9.85
CA ARG A 73 16.63 -2.04 -8.99
C ARG A 73 17.22 -1.37 -7.76
N ASP A 74 17.21 -2.06 -6.63
CA ASP A 74 17.70 -1.56 -5.34
C ASP A 74 19.18 -1.13 -5.41
N GLU A 75 19.99 -1.82 -6.22
CA GLU A 75 21.39 -1.49 -6.47
C GLU A 75 21.60 -0.11 -7.10
N TYR A 76 20.58 0.51 -7.69
CA TYR A 76 20.64 1.88 -8.23
C TYR A 76 19.93 2.92 -7.35
N ALA A 77 19.41 2.54 -6.17
CA ALA A 77 18.59 3.41 -5.34
C ALA A 77 19.33 4.69 -4.92
N GLU A 78 20.63 4.63 -4.60
CA GLU A 78 21.44 5.80 -4.23
C GLU A 78 21.35 6.90 -5.30
N TRP A 79 21.50 6.55 -6.57
CA TRP A 79 21.45 7.51 -7.68
C TRP A 79 20.04 7.98 -7.99
N VAL A 80 19.06 7.07 -7.99
CA VAL A 80 17.66 7.39 -8.29
C VAL A 80 17.08 8.35 -7.23
N ASN A 81 17.50 8.22 -5.97
CA ASN A 81 17.06 9.09 -4.88
C ASN A 81 17.44 10.57 -5.09
N HIS A 82 18.48 10.88 -5.86
CA HIS A 82 18.84 12.26 -6.18
C HIS A 82 17.82 12.97 -7.09
N LEU A 83 16.88 12.26 -7.70
CA LEU A 83 15.82 12.86 -8.52
C LEU A 83 14.74 13.57 -7.68
N PHE A 84 14.62 13.21 -6.41
CA PHE A 84 13.61 13.75 -5.51
C PHE A 84 14.21 14.89 -4.68
N ASP A 85 13.74 16.12 -4.94
CA ASP A 85 14.20 17.33 -4.22
C ASP A 85 13.84 17.29 -2.72
N GLU A 86 12.73 16.63 -2.39
CA GLU A 86 12.30 16.39 -1.02
C GLU A 86 12.66 14.97 -0.58
N ARG A 87 13.40 14.86 0.53
CA ARG A 87 13.61 13.57 1.18
C ARG A 87 12.24 13.03 1.64
N PRO A 88 11.91 11.77 1.34
CA PRO A 88 10.65 11.20 1.81
C PRO A 88 10.57 11.29 3.33
N PRO A 89 9.38 11.53 3.90
CA PRO A 89 9.20 11.71 5.33
C PRO A 89 9.73 10.49 6.08
N ARG A 90 10.72 10.74 6.94
CA ARG A 90 11.38 9.73 7.75
C ARG A 90 10.45 9.26 8.87
N TYR A 91 10.35 7.95 9.04
CA TYR A 91 9.51 7.35 10.06
C TYR A 91 10.26 7.20 11.37
N SER A 92 9.64 7.60 12.48
CA SER A 92 10.25 7.40 13.79
C SER A 92 10.39 5.92 14.11
N ARG A 93 11.41 5.59 14.92
CA ARG A 93 11.64 4.24 15.43
C ARG A 93 10.39 3.64 16.08
N ALA A 94 9.69 4.43 16.90
CA ALA A 94 8.47 3.99 17.58
C ALA A 94 7.34 3.61 16.60
N LEU A 95 7.22 4.31 15.47
CA LEU A 95 6.24 3.98 14.43
C LEU A 95 6.58 2.65 13.75
N LEU A 96 7.83 2.48 13.34
CA LEU A 96 8.29 1.25 12.68
C LEU A 96 8.25 0.03 13.60
N GLU A 97 8.61 0.18 14.88
CA GLU A 97 8.46 -0.87 15.90
C GLU A 97 7.01 -1.29 16.07
N THR A 98 6.10 -0.31 16.16
CA THR A 98 4.66 -0.57 16.29
C THR A 98 4.12 -1.31 15.07
N LEU A 99 4.52 -0.87 13.87
CA LEU A 99 4.15 -1.51 12.61
C LEU A 99 4.66 -2.95 12.52
N ALA A 100 5.92 -3.19 12.90
CA ALA A 100 6.52 -4.52 12.90
C ALA A 100 5.74 -5.47 13.83
N ILE A 101 5.41 -5.04 15.05
CA ILE A 101 4.60 -5.85 15.97
C ILE A 101 3.25 -6.21 15.35
N ILE A 102 2.57 -5.26 14.72
CA ILE A 102 1.30 -5.53 14.02
C ILE A 102 1.51 -6.55 12.90
N ALA A 103 2.54 -6.38 12.06
CA ALA A 103 2.81 -7.28 10.93
C ALA A 103 3.01 -8.74 11.36
N TYR A 104 3.79 -8.98 12.42
CA TYR A 104 4.12 -10.32 12.91
C TYR A 104 3.10 -10.93 13.89
N ARG A 105 2.23 -10.12 14.51
CA ARG A 105 1.30 -10.60 15.55
C ARG A 105 -0.19 -10.34 15.26
N GLN A 106 -0.52 -9.84 14.07
CA GLN A 106 -1.91 -9.63 13.68
C GLN A 106 -2.75 -10.93 13.75
N PRO A 107 -4.04 -10.85 14.08
CA PRO A 107 -4.77 -9.64 14.51
C PRO A 107 -4.50 -9.28 15.98
N ILE A 108 -4.08 -8.03 16.25
CA ILE A 108 -3.62 -7.59 17.57
C ILE A 108 -4.33 -6.30 18.04
N THR A 109 -4.58 -6.15 19.34
CA THR A 109 -5.16 -4.94 19.94
C THR A 109 -4.08 -3.93 20.34
N ARG A 110 -4.44 -2.65 20.50
CA ARG A 110 -3.49 -1.62 20.98
C ARG A 110 -2.88 -1.99 22.34
N GLY A 111 -3.66 -2.54 23.26
CA GLY A 111 -3.17 -2.91 24.59
C GLY A 111 -2.12 -4.04 24.54
N GLU A 112 -2.30 -5.02 23.66
CA GLU A 112 -1.31 -6.10 23.46
C GLU A 112 -0.01 -5.56 22.83
N ILE A 113 -0.09 -4.57 21.95
CA ILE A 113 1.10 -3.90 21.42
C ILE A 113 1.86 -3.20 22.56
N GLU A 114 1.16 -2.49 23.43
CA GLU A 114 1.76 -1.80 24.60
C GLU A 114 2.42 -2.79 25.56
N GLU A 115 1.79 -3.95 25.80
CA GLU A 115 2.36 -5.02 26.62
C GLU A 115 3.66 -5.56 26.03
N ILE A 116 3.71 -5.78 24.71
CA ILE A 116 4.92 -6.27 24.02
C ILE A 116 6.03 -5.21 24.05
N ARG A 117 5.70 -3.93 23.83
CA ARG A 117 6.69 -2.83 23.81
C ARG A 117 7.15 -2.41 25.20
N GLY A 118 6.37 -2.70 26.24
CA GLY A 118 6.61 -2.23 27.61
C GLY A 118 6.42 -0.71 27.80
N VAL A 119 5.93 -0.01 26.78
CA VAL A 119 5.65 1.45 26.78
C VAL A 119 4.33 1.73 26.08
N SER A 120 3.69 2.85 26.44
CA SER A 120 2.44 3.26 25.80
C SER A 120 2.63 3.57 24.31
N VAL A 121 1.63 3.24 23.52
CA VAL A 121 1.60 3.53 22.08
C VAL A 121 0.75 4.76 21.87
N SER A 122 1.35 5.83 21.35
CA SER A 122 0.63 7.06 21.04
C SER A 122 -0.51 6.79 20.07
N SER A 123 -1.69 7.38 20.33
CA SER A 123 -2.83 7.33 19.40
C SER A 123 -2.47 7.90 18.03
N THR A 124 -1.54 8.86 17.97
CA THR A 124 -1.05 9.45 16.73
C THR A 124 -0.37 8.40 15.85
N ILE A 125 0.46 7.51 16.43
CA ILE A 125 1.14 6.45 15.66
C ILE A 125 0.12 5.54 14.99
N VAL A 126 -0.87 5.07 15.75
CA VAL A 126 -1.93 4.19 15.22
C VAL A 126 -2.74 4.91 14.13
N LYS A 127 -3.04 6.20 14.32
CA LYS A 127 -3.74 7.02 13.33
C LYS A 127 -2.92 7.18 12.05
N THR A 128 -1.63 7.53 12.14
CA THR A 128 -0.73 7.66 10.99
C THR A 128 -0.60 6.35 10.20
N LEU A 129 -0.51 5.21 10.88
CA LEU A 129 -0.48 3.89 10.21
C LEU A 129 -1.77 3.58 9.45
N GLN A 130 -2.92 4.05 9.95
CA GLN A 130 -4.21 3.90 9.27
C GLN A 130 -4.40 4.91 8.13
N GLU A 131 -3.99 6.17 8.31
CA GLU A 131 -4.04 7.21 7.27
C GLU A 131 -3.17 6.86 6.06
N ARG A 132 -2.05 6.17 6.28
CA ARG A 132 -1.19 5.61 5.21
C ARG A 132 -1.70 4.30 4.62
N GLU A 133 -2.87 3.85 5.07
CA GLU A 133 -3.49 2.58 4.70
C GLU A 133 -2.60 1.36 4.96
N TRP A 134 -1.55 1.44 5.77
CA TRP A 134 -0.70 0.28 6.08
C TRP A 134 -1.36 -0.68 7.06
N VAL A 135 -2.17 -0.15 7.96
CA VAL A 135 -2.91 -0.90 8.97
C VAL A 135 -4.39 -0.55 8.88
N LYS A 136 -5.25 -1.52 9.15
CA LYS A 136 -6.70 -1.32 9.27
C LYS A 136 -7.28 -2.04 10.48
N VAL A 137 -8.48 -1.64 10.88
CA VAL A 137 -9.27 -2.38 11.87
C VAL A 137 -9.99 -3.53 11.17
N VAL A 138 -9.78 -4.76 11.65
CA VAL A 138 -10.40 -5.97 11.10
C VAL A 138 -11.54 -6.52 11.97
N GLY A 139 -11.73 -5.97 13.16
CA GLY A 139 -12.77 -6.39 14.09
C GLY A 139 -12.56 -5.81 15.47
N HIS A 140 -13.27 -6.38 16.46
CA HIS A 140 -13.14 -6.03 17.86
C HIS A 140 -13.02 -7.30 18.70
N ARG A 141 -12.19 -7.29 19.74
CA ARG A 141 -12.04 -8.41 20.67
C ARG A 141 -13.26 -8.47 21.60
N ASP A 142 -13.76 -9.67 21.87
CA ASP A 142 -14.91 -9.89 22.77
C ASP A 142 -14.48 -9.90 24.25
N VAL A 143 -14.01 -8.75 24.71
CA VAL A 143 -13.62 -8.48 26.11
C VAL A 143 -14.22 -7.13 26.55
N PRO A 144 -14.31 -6.84 27.86
CA PRO A 144 -14.80 -5.54 28.33
C PRO A 144 -14.07 -4.38 27.66
N GLY A 145 -14.82 -3.41 27.13
CA GLY A 145 -14.30 -2.28 26.36
C GLY A 145 -14.16 -2.53 24.86
N LYS A 146 -14.37 -3.76 24.38
CA LYS A 146 -14.37 -4.16 22.95
C LYS A 146 -13.25 -3.48 22.13
N PRO A 147 -11.97 -3.67 22.49
CA PRO A 147 -10.87 -3.01 21.80
C PRO A 147 -10.77 -3.47 20.34
N SER A 148 -10.43 -2.55 19.45
CA SER A 148 -10.25 -2.81 18.02
C SER A 148 -9.04 -3.72 17.74
N LEU A 149 -9.20 -4.64 16.80
CA LEU A 149 -8.15 -5.52 16.27
C LEU A 149 -7.55 -4.91 15.02
N LEU A 150 -6.23 -4.76 15.03
CA LEU A 150 -5.43 -4.18 13.96
C LEU A 150 -4.74 -5.29 13.14
N ALA A 151 -4.66 -5.07 11.83
CA ALA A 151 -3.99 -5.93 10.87
C ALA A 151 -3.40 -5.11 9.73
N THR A 152 -2.38 -5.63 9.04
CA THR A 152 -1.78 -4.98 7.87
C THR A 152 -2.68 -5.10 6.64
N THR A 153 -2.44 -4.26 5.64
CA THR A 153 -3.21 -4.25 4.39
C THR A 153 -2.37 -4.72 3.20
N LYS A 154 -2.98 -4.76 2.01
CA LYS A 154 -2.23 -4.93 0.75
C LYS A 154 -1.30 -3.75 0.45
N MET A 155 -1.70 -2.52 0.82
CA MET A 155 -0.87 -1.33 0.63
C MET A 155 0.44 -1.43 1.43
N PHE A 156 0.39 -2.01 2.65
CA PHE A 156 1.59 -2.35 3.40
C PHE A 156 2.49 -3.30 2.60
N LEU A 157 1.93 -4.41 2.10
CA LEU A 157 2.71 -5.38 1.33
C LEU A 157 3.30 -4.76 0.06
N ASP A 158 2.53 -3.95 -0.67
CA ASP A 158 2.98 -3.25 -1.87
C ASP A 158 4.07 -2.21 -1.58
N TYR A 159 4.00 -1.54 -0.43
CA TYR A 159 5.00 -0.57 -0.01
C TYR A 159 6.33 -1.25 0.32
N PHE A 160 6.28 -2.40 0.99
CA PHE A 160 7.48 -3.17 1.38
C PHE A 160 7.93 -4.20 0.34
N ASN A 161 7.44 -4.13 -0.91
CA ASN A 161 7.79 -5.06 -2.00
C ASN A 161 7.48 -6.55 -1.69
N LEU A 162 6.39 -6.82 -0.98
CA LEU A 162 5.98 -8.18 -0.58
C LEU A 162 4.78 -8.67 -1.39
N LYS A 163 4.74 -9.97 -1.71
CA LYS A 163 3.57 -10.60 -2.38
C LYS A 163 2.54 -11.06 -1.35
N LYS A 164 3.03 -11.58 -0.22
CA LYS A 164 2.21 -12.10 0.88
C LYS A 164 2.90 -11.86 2.21
N LEU A 165 2.13 -11.96 3.28
CA LEU A 165 2.64 -11.73 4.63
C LEU A 165 3.72 -12.73 5.06
N SER A 166 3.67 -13.97 4.52
CA SER A 166 4.67 -15.00 4.82
C SER A 166 6.02 -14.78 4.12
N ASP A 167 6.14 -13.77 3.26
CA ASP A 167 7.43 -13.34 2.70
C ASP A 167 8.21 -12.45 3.69
N LEU A 168 7.62 -12.10 4.84
CA LEU A 168 8.34 -11.40 5.90
C LEU A 168 9.47 -12.27 6.46
N PRO A 169 10.67 -11.70 6.72
CA PRO A 169 11.78 -12.42 7.33
C PRO A 169 11.38 -13.09 8.66
N ALA A 170 11.88 -14.30 8.94
CA ALA A 170 11.62 -14.92 10.23
C ALA A 170 12.28 -14.10 11.35
N LEU A 171 11.61 -13.96 12.50
CA LEU A 171 12.16 -13.21 13.63
C LEU A 171 13.52 -13.75 14.11
N GLU A 172 13.77 -15.05 13.90
CA GLU A 172 15.03 -15.71 14.23
C GLU A 172 16.20 -15.32 13.32
N ASP A 173 15.92 -14.78 12.12
CA ASP A 173 16.92 -14.30 11.17
C ASP A 173 17.28 -12.82 11.43
N ILE A 174 16.48 -12.11 12.22
CA ILE A 174 16.70 -10.71 12.62
C ILE A 174 17.60 -10.67 13.88
N LYS A 175 18.82 -11.21 13.76
CA LYS A 175 19.72 -11.33 14.92
C LYS A 175 20.43 -10.04 15.31
N ASP A 176 20.45 -9.03 14.44
CA ASP A 176 21.11 -7.75 14.72
C ASP A 176 20.28 -6.55 14.24
N PHE A 177 19.19 -6.24 14.93
CA PHE A 177 18.41 -5.01 14.66
C PHE A 177 19.28 -3.74 14.74
N ASP A 178 20.28 -3.75 15.63
CA ASP A 178 21.22 -2.64 15.81
C ASP A 178 22.37 -2.62 14.77
N SER A 179 22.62 -3.72 14.04
CA SER A 179 23.60 -3.72 12.93
C SER A 179 22.98 -3.44 11.58
N ILE A 180 21.64 -3.49 11.47
CA ILE A 180 20.91 -3.11 10.26
C ILE A 180 20.93 -1.58 10.16
N ASN A 181 22.01 -1.03 9.59
CA ASN A 181 22.23 0.40 9.39
C ASN A 181 22.13 1.26 10.67
N PRO A 182 23.16 1.26 11.54
CA PRO A 182 23.23 2.17 12.68
C PRO A 182 23.09 3.65 12.26
N ASP A 183 23.63 4.00 11.09
CA ASP A 183 23.50 5.33 10.49
C ASP A 183 22.04 5.70 10.20
N LEU A 184 21.19 4.74 9.82
CA LEU A 184 19.77 4.97 9.56
C LEU A 184 19.04 5.35 10.86
N PHE A 185 19.27 4.63 11.95
CA PHE A 185 18.58 4.90 13.21
C PHE A 185 19.04 6.20 13.88
N GLU A 186 20.33 6.53 13.78
CA GLU A 186 20.88 7.79 14.31
C GLU A 186 20.36 9.01 13.52
N GLU A 187 20.21 8.89 12.19
CA GLU A 187 19.55 9.91 11.37
C GLU A 187 18.05 10.04 11.67
N LEU A 188 17.33 8.92 11.83
CA LEU A 188 15.90 8.93 12.16
C LEU A 188 15.62 9.59 13.52
N GLU A 189 16.49 9.39 14.52
CA GLU A 189 16.35 10.01 15.85
C GLU A 189 16.78 11.48 15.88
N GLY A 190 17.81 11.86 15.11
CA GLY A 190 18.24 13.25 14.99
C GLY A 190 17.22 14.14 14.29
N GLU A 191 16.59 13.64 13.23
CA GLU A 191 15.67 14.41 12.39
C GLU A 191 14.22 14.38 12.86
N ALA A 192 13.74 13.30 13.49
CA ALA A 192 12.42 13.31 14.14
C ALA A 192 12.34 14.36 15.25
N LYS A 193 13.44 14.56 16.00
CA LYS A 193 13.55 15.65 16.99
C LYS A 193 13.55 17.03 16.35
N ALA A 194 14.11 17.19 15.15
CA ALA A 194 14.13 18.45 14.42
C ALA A 194 12.73 18.82 13.89
N ALA A 195 12.00 17.85 13.32
CA ALA A 195 10.63 18.04 12.84
C ALA A 195 9.64 18.36 14.00
N GLU A 196 9.81 17.74 15.17
CA GLU A 196 9.02 18.07 16.36
C GLU A 196 9.32 19.46 16.96
N THR A 197 10.51 20.01 16.71
CA THR A 197 10.85 21.38 17.17
C THR A 197 10.34 22.48 16.24
N GLU A 198 10.16 22.21 14.94
CA GLU A 198 9.57 23.18 14.02
C GLU A 198 8.07 23.38 14.26
N ASP A 199 7.34 22.31 14.64
CA ASP A 199 5.91 22.37 14.92
C ASP A 199 5.58 23.08 16.26
N LYS A 200 6.54 23.18 17.19
CA LYS A 200 6.37 23.89 18.47
C LYS A 200 6.70 25.39 18.43
N ASN A 201 7.33 25.86 17.35
CA ASN A 201 7.67 27.28 17.19
C ASN A 201 6.57 28.09 16.49
N ALA A 202 5.48 27.46 16.05
CA ALA A 202 4.35 28.12 15.40
C ALA A 202 3.23 28.58 16.36
N GLU A 203 3.30 28.27 17.67
CA GLU A 203 2.23 28.57 18.65
C GLU A 203 2.64 29.49 19.83
N THR A 204 3.64 30.36 19.67
CA THR A 204 3.91 31.43 20.66
C THR A 204 4.27 32.74 19.99
N ASP A 205 3.27 33.48 19.52
CA ASP A 205 3.25 34.95 19.61
C ASP A 205 1.85 35.51 19.32
N SER A 206 0.94 35.35 20.28
CA SER A 206 -0.29 36.16 20.35
C SER A 206 -0.78 36.25 21.79
N ASP A 207 -0.32 37.27 22.52
CA ASP A 207 -1.18 38.21 23.23
C ASP A 207 -0.38 39.10 24.20
N GLU A 208 -0.28 40.40 23.89
CA GLU A 208 -0.50 41.46 24.89
C GLU A 208 -0.92 42.80 24.19
N ASN A 209 -2.17 43.17 24.46
CA ASN A 209 -2.93 44.41 24.14
C ASN A 209 -2.48 45.58 25.11
N PRO A 210 -2.99 46.85 25.14
CA PRO A 210 -4.07 47.49 24.36
C PRO A 210 -3.97 49.01 24.03
N ASN A 211 -4.97 49.46 23.23
CA ASN A 211 -5.80 50.67 23.38
C ASN A 211 -5.56 51.99 22.57
N VAL A 212 -6.56 52.27 21.70
CA VAL A 212 -7.24 53.52 21.23
C VAL A 212 -6.46 54.78 20.83
N VAL A 213 -6.78 55.32 19.65
CA VAL A 213 -7.36 56.67 19.48
C VAL A 213 -8.11 56.78 18.13
N ASP A 214 -9.26 57.43 18.22
CA ASP A 214 -10.29 57.79 17.23
C ASP A 214 -9.86 58.94 16.29
N GLY A 215 -10.45 59.04 15.08
CA GLY A 215 -10.23 60.21 14.19
C GLY A 215 -10.54 60.08 12.69
N ASN A 216 -11.83 60.05 12.32
CA ASN A 216 -12.53 60.94 11.37
C ASN A 216 -11.93 61.38 9.98
N ILE A 217 -12.75 61.23 8.91
CA ILE A 217 -12.91 62.06 7.67
C ILE A 217 -11.76 61.94 6.61
N GLU A 218 -11.94 61.78 5.28
CA GLU A 218 -12.83 62.42 4.29
C GLU A 218 -12.90 61.60 2.98
N ALA A 219 -14.00 61.75 2.24
CA ALA A 219 -14.20 61.23 0.88
C ALA A 219 -13.44 62.05 -0.18
N VAL A 220 -13.15 61.46 -1.36
CA VAL A 220 -13.28 62.11 -2.68
C VAL A 220 -13.31 61.08 -3.81
N ASP A 221 -14.25 61.33 -4.73
CA ASP A 221 -14.56 60.68 -6.01
C ASP A 221 -13.42 60.69 -7.04
N GLU A 222 -13.45 59.78 -8.03
CA GLU A 222 -13.81 60.10 -9.43
C GLU A 222 -13.65 58.87 -10.38
N VAL A 223 -14.80 58.45 -10.95
CA VAL A 223 -15.15 58.23 -12.39
C VAL A 223 -14.00 58.17 -13.44
N GLU A 224 -14.03 57.46 -14.57
CA GLU A 224 -15.08 56.80 -15.37
C GLU A 224 -14.42 56.02 -16.55
N ASN A 225 -15.28 55.34 -17.30
CA ASN A 225 -15.21 54.92 -18.73
C ASN A 225 -14.61 53.53 -19.05
N ALA A 226 -15.39 52.48 -19.35
CA ALA A 226 -16.43 52.27 -20.40
C ALA A 226 -15.84 52.22 -21.82
N GLU A 227 -16.29 51.43 -22.81
CA GLU A 227 -17.51 50.67 -23.09
C GLU A 227 -17.17 49.50 -24.05
N ALA A 228 -18.01 48.46 -24.10
CA ALA A 228 -18.67 48.05 -25.35
C ALA A 228 -19.74 46.96 -25.08
N SER A 229 -20.99 47.40 -25.21
CA SER A 229 -22.25 46.68 -25.32
C SER A 229 -22.31 45.81 -26.60
N THR A 230 -23.11 44.73 -26.68
CA THR A 230 -24.54 44.83 -27.06
C THR A 230 -25.25 43.47 -26.85
N ILE A 231 -26.49 43.59 -26.36
CA ILE A 231 -27.53 42.64 -25.96
C ILE A 231 -28.41 42.26 -27.16
N GLU A 232 -29.04 41.07 -27.18
CA GLU A 232 -30.50 40.74 -27.32
C GLU A 232 -30.61 39.22 -26.97
N GLU A 233 -31.53 38.69 -26.16
CA GLU A 233 -33.00 38.74 -26.22
C GLU A 233 -33.66 38.59 -24.83
N GLN A 234 -34.94 38.95 -24.79
CA GLN A 234 -35.84 39.22 -23.67
C GLN A 234 -36.50 38.00 -23.01
N ASP A 235 -36.83 38.21 -21.74
CA ASP A 235 -38.06 37.89 -20.99
C ASP A 235 -39.05 36.84 -21.53
N ASP A 236 -39.46 35.92 -20.65
CA ASP A 236 -40.79 36.06 -20.03
C ASP A 236 -40.96 35.22 -18.76
N ALA A 237 -41.62 35.84 -17.78
CA ALA A 237 -41.92 35.33 -16.45
C ALA A 237 -43.36 34.81 -16.35
N ASN A 238 -43.57 33.74 -15.57
CA ASN A 238 -44.71 33.54 -14.66
C ASN A 238 -44.44 32.26 -13.83
N SER A 239 -44.35 32.29 -12.49
CA SER A 239 -45.45 32.23 -11.50
C SER A 239 -46.43 31.07 -11.76
N SER A 240 -46.86 30.24 -10.81
CA SER A 240 -46.88 30.29 -9.34
C SER A 240 -47.40 28.95 -8.81
N ASP A 241 -46.91 28.55 -7.64
CA ASP A 241 -47.65 27.97 -6.49
C ASP A 241 -48.30 26.56 -6.50
N GLU A 242 -47.98 25.86 -5.38
CA GLU A 242 -48.83 24.99 -4.52
C GLU A 242 -49.32 23.64 -5.10
N ASP A 243 -49.45 22.50 -4.40
CA ASP A 243 -49.43 22.14 -2.98
C ASP A 243 -49.22 20.60 -2.87
N SER A 244 -48.93 20.17 -1.65
CA SER A 244 -48.97 18.84 -1.00
C SER A 244 -49.86 17.72 -1.58
N VAL A 245 -49.49 16.45 -1.32
CA VAL A 245 -50.34 15.41 -0.68
C VAL A 245 -49.48 14.20 -0.24
N ASP A 246 -49.50 13.93 1.07
CA ASP A 246 -49.17 12.65 1.71
C ASP A 246 -50.25 11.60 1.43
N GLY A 247 -49.86 10.32 1.27
CA GLY A 247 -50.81 9.21 1.16
C GLY A 247 -50.15 7.85 1.30
N ASP A 248 -50.33 7.27 2.49
CA ASP A 248 -49.90 5.93 2.93
C ASP A 248 -50.83 4.81 2.41
N SER A 249 -50.28 3.59 2.43
CA SER A 249 -50.91 2.27 2.64
C SER A 249 -51.36 1.35 1.49
N GLU A 250 -51.05 0.06 1.76
CA GLU A 250 -51.56 -1.24 1.29
C GLU A 250 -50.99 -1.85 -0.01
N GLU A 251 -50.79 -3.17 -0.15
CA GLU A 251 -50.45 -4.32 0.70
C GLU A 251 -50.38 -5.52 -0.27
N GLY A 252 -49.56 -6.53 0.06
CA GLY A 252 -49.63 -7.90 -0.50
C GLY A 252 -48.90 -8.13 -1.83
N ILE A 253 -47.97 -9.09 -1.89
CA ILE A 253 -48.23 -10.50 -2.28
C ILE A 253 -47.13 -11.40 -1.70
N ASP A 254 -47.54 -12.62 -1.35
CA ASP A 254 -46.89 -13.74 -0.68
C ASP A 254 -45.78 -14.51 -1.46
N GLU A 255 -45.15 -15.44 -0.72
CA GLU A 255 -44.61 -16.76 -1.14
C GLU A 255 -43.34 -16.76 -2.03
N GLU A 256 -42.36 -17.67 -1.96
CA GLU A 256 -42.19 -19.03 -1.41
C GLU A 256 -40.67 -19.35 -1.54
N LEU A 257 -40.10 -20.12 -0.59
CA LEU A 257 -39.07 -21.19 -0.74
C LEU A 257 -37.72 -20.87 -1.49
N ALA A 258 -36.58 -21.52 -1.28
CA ALA A 258 -36.20 -22.78 -0.68
C ALA A 258 -34.72 -22.74 -0.30
N ALA A 259 -34.35 -23.59 0.67
CA ALA A 259 -32.98 -23.95 0.99
C ALA A 259 -32.28 -24.68 -0.17
N VAL A 260 -30.96 -24.46 -0.31
CA VAL A 260 -30.07 -25.42 -0.98
C VAL A 260 -28.78 -25.55 -0.17
N ALA A 261 -28.55 -26.76 0.32
CA ALA A 261 -27.32 -27.27 0.87
C ALA A 261 -26.42 -27.79 -0.25
N ILE A 262 -25.10 -27.61 -0.15
CA ILE A 262 -24.04 -28.34 -0.86
C ILE A 262 -22.85 -28.38 0.11
N GLU A 263 -22.69 -29.46 0.86
CA GLU A 263 -21.88 -30.66 0.58
C GLU A 263 -20.38 -30.45 0.82
N SER A 264 -19.96 -31.12 1.88
CA SER A 264 -18.61 -31.41 2.35
C SER A 264 -17.99 -32.54 1.52
N GLU A 265 -16.82 -32.29 0.94
CA GLU A 265 -15.94 -33.35 0.42
C GLU A 265 -14.86 -33.70 1.45
N GLU A 266 -14.93 -34.93 1.95
CA GLU A 266 -13.86 -35.62 2.65
C GLU A 266 -12.90 -36.21 1.60
N GLY A 267 -11.63 -35.78 1.63
CA GLY A 267 -10.55 -36.36 0.84
C GLY A 267 -9.68 -37.27 1.69
N GLU A 268 -9.77 -38.58 1.43
CA GLU A 268 -8.81 -39.60 1.85
C GLU A 268 -7.40 -39.24 1.36
N SER A 269 -6.39 -39.40 2.22
CA SER A 269 -5.00 -39.50 1.77
C SER A 269 -4.34 -40.71 2.43
N GLU A 270 -3.80 -41.55 1.56
CA GLU A 270 -3.22 -42.86 1.81
C GLU A 270 -1.90 -42.79 2.58
N GLU A 271 -1.70 -43.77 3.47
CA GLU A 271 -0.43 -44.10 4.12
C GLU A 271 0.60 -44.57 3.08
N ILE A 272 1.72 -43.85 2.95
CA ILE A 272 2.91 -44.35 2.27
C ILE A 272 3.88 -44.87 3.34
N LYS A 273 4.08 -46.20 3.36
CA LYS A 273 5.15 -46.88 4.09
C LYS A 273 6.51 -46.55 3.47
N SER A 274 7.40 -45.98 4.25
CA SER A 274 8.84 -45.91 3.96
C SER A 274 9.52 -47.21 4.40
N GLU A 275 10.03 -47.98 3.44
CA GLU A 275 10.97 -49.09 3.67
C GLU A 275 12.37 -48.55 3.98
N GLU A 276 12.97 -49.08 5.04
CA GLU A 276 14.36 -48.92 5.43
C GLU A 276 15.28 -49.59 4.39
N ILE A 277 16.36 -48.90 3.99
CA ILE A 277 17.51 -49.52 3.33
C ILE A 277 18.74 -49.26 4.21
N GLU A 278 19.21 -50.32 4.87
CA GLU A 278 20.53 -50.38 5.51
C GLU A 278 21.55 -51.02 4.56
N SER A 279 22.81 -50.56 4.70
CA SER A 279 24.09 -51.22 4.33
C SER A 279 24.44 -51.26 2.83
N GLU A 280 25.68 -51.08 2.38
CA GLU A 280 26.98 -51.44 2.94
C GLU A 280 28.11 -50.46 2.54
N GLU A 281 29.15 -50.42 3.40
CA GLU A 281 30.49 -49.89 3.17
C GLU A 281 31.20 -50.59 2.00
N GLU A 282 32.04 -49.87 1.25
CA GLU A 282 33.39 -50.36 0.91
C GLU A 282 34.36 -49.18 0.73
N ALA A 283 35.60 -49.44 1.16
CA ALA A 283 36.71 -48.53 1.35
C ALA A 283 37.68 -48.49 0.16
N ASP A 284 38.68 -47.61 0.29
CA ASP A 284 39.94 -47.51 -0.44
C ASP A 284 39.83 -46.96 -1.88
N ASP A 285 40.71 -46.09 -2.38
CA ASP A 285 42.12 -45.92 -2.05
C ASP A 285 42.65 -44.55 -2.54
N GLU A 286 43.79 -44.16 -1.98
CA GLU A 286 44.60 -42.98 -2.25
C GLU A 286 44.84 -42.68 -3.74
N VAL A 287 44.87 -41.39 -4.15
CA VAL A 287 46.12 -40.79 -4.66
C VAL A 287 46.10 -39.27 -4.68
N SER A 288 47.18 -38.73 -4.12
CA SER A 288 47.72 -37.38 -4.27
C SER A 288 47.63 -36.76 -5.68
N ASN A 289 47.25 -35.49 -5.76
CA ASN A 289 48.10 -34.53 -6.47
C ASN A 289 47.89 -33.09 -5.97
N VAL A 290 48.83 -32.67 -5.14
CA VAL A 290 49.21 -31.27 -4.91
C VAL A 290 49.92 -30.78 -6.18
N VAL A 291 49.70 -29.53 -6.59
CA VAL A 291 50.71 -28.51 -6.99
C VAL A 291 50.00 -27.26 -7.58
N PRO A 292 50.57 -26.05 -7.42
CA PRO A 292 49.83 -24.85 -7.06
C PRO A 292 49.80 -23.75 -8.15
N ILE A 293 49.13 -22.67 -7.76
CA ILE A 293 49.10 -21.32 -8.33
C ILE A 293 50.51 -20.78 -8.65
N SER A 294 50.68 -20.23 -9.86
CA SER A 294 51.48 -19.02 -10.17
C SER A 294 51.31 -18.65 -11.65
N ASN A 295 50.65 -17.53 -11.95
CA ASN A 295 51.30 -16.28 -12.37
C ASN A 295 50.28 -15.14 -12.42
#